data_AF-A0A8K0WKC6-F1
#
_entry.id   AF-A0A8K0WKC6-F1
#
_cell.length_a   1.000
_cell.length_b   1.000
_cell.length_c   1.000
_cell.angle_alpha   90.00
_cell.angle_beta   90.00
_cell.angle_gamma   90.00
#
_symmetry.space_group_name_H-M   'P 1'
#
loop_
_entity.id
_entity.type
_entity.pdbx_description
1 polymer ?
#
loop_
_entity_poly.entity_id
_entity_poly.type
_entity_poly.pdbx_seq_one_letter_code
_entity_poly.pdbx_strand_id
1 'polypeptide(L)'
;MTSLPPFLIYQGKPGQVQDSWLTEFDPEHQSAFFTTSETGWTNHELGREWLIGVFDRFTKAKAPIGRVTIQPPLHCVHESAYPVDGKNTRTRWSIEARKLKSTLESLQAEVELLRYENQGLRETIIREKQRRMRGKALKDYLFDRTDPNSAQVFSPAKVAQARLKKVAIDTQKKEEALQKETKKVQRRQQVAEQKAVALEKRRQREAEMDRKRQMKEARRQEKEIDRQIRQETKARKTGGF
;
A
#
# COMPACT_ATOMS: atom_id res chain seq x y z
N MET A 1 33.53 -34.28 6.45
CA MET A 1 32.11 -34.01 6.16
C MET A 1 31.53 -35.23 5.47
N THR A 2 30.39 -35.78 5.89
CA THR A 2 29.71 -36.85 5.14
C THR A 2 28.77 -36.21 4.14
N SER A 3 29.07 -36.32 2.85
CA SER A 3 28.13 -35.96 1.79
C SER A 3 27.09 -37.06 1.68
N LEU A 4 25.81 -36.67 1.66
CA LEU A 4 24.75 -37.61 1.29
C LEU A 4 24.77 -37.81 -0.22
N PRO A 5 24.51 -39.03 -0.70
CA PRO A 5 24.34 -39.27 -2.13
C PRO A 5 23.09 -38.52 -2.64
N PRO A 6 23.15 -37.91 -3.84
CA PRO A 6 22.02 -37.20 -4.42
C PRO A 6 20.81 -38.13 -4.64
N PHE A 7 19.61 -37.59 -4.44
CA PHE A 7 18.34 -38.25 -4.73
C PHE A 7 17.57 -37.43 -5.75
N LEU A 8 17.36 -38.01 -6.92
CA LEU A 8 16.78 -37.35 -8.08
C LEU A 8 15.39 -37.95 -8.35
N ILE A 9 14.37 -37.10 -8.28
CA ILE A 9 12.98 -37.45 -8.62
C ILE A 9 12.64 -36.80 -9.96
N TYR A 10 12.37 -37.63 -10.96
CA TYR A 10 11.90 -37.16 -12.24
C TYR A 10 10.37 -37.18 -12.29
N GLN A 11 9.79 -36.14 -12.88
CA GLN A 11 8.35 -36.11 -13.11
C GLN A 11 8.02 -36.96 -14.34
N GLY A 12 7.29 -38.07 -14.16
CA GLY A 12 6.98 -39.00 -15.24
C GLY A 12 6.29 -40.28 -14.77
N LYS A 13 5.76 -41.06 -15.72
CA LYS A 13 5.11 -42.34 -15.43
C LYS A 13 6.15 -43.43 -15.12
N PRO A 14 5.80 -44.46 -14.32
CA PRO A 14 6.69 -45.59 -14.06
C PRO A 14 7.15 -46.23 -15.37
N GLY A 15 8.46 -46.41 -15.55
CA GLY A 15 9.04 -46.97 -16.78
C GLY A 15 9.38 -45.95 -17.88
N GLN A 16 9.24 -44.64 -17.61
CA GLN A 16 9.59 -43.56 -18.55
C GLN A 16 10.95 -42.91 -18.25
N VAL A 17 11.80 -43.55 -17.43
CA VAL A 17 13.19 -43.10 -17.22
C VAL A 17 13.94 -43.33 -18.53
N GLN A 18 14.55 -42.29 -19.08
CA GLN A 18 15.35 -42.37 -20.30
C GLN A 18 16.78 -42.81 -19.93
N ASP A 19 17.31 -43.85 -20.58
CA ASP A 19 18.69 -44.32 -20.40
C ASP A 19 19.75 -43.26 -20.73
N SER A 20 19.38 -42.24 -21.52
CA SER A 20 20.22 -41.08 -21.83
C SER A 20 20.56 -40.22 -20.61
N TRP A 21 19.88 -40.40 -19.47
CA TRP A 21 20.17 -39.67 -18.23
C TRP A 21 21.27 -40.33 -17.38
N LEU A 22 21.68 -41.55 -17.73
CA LEU A 22 22.70 -42.33 -17.01
C LEU A 22 24.03 -42.40 -17.79
N THR A 23 24.14 -41.73 -18.93
CA THR A 23 25.32 -41.84 -19.83
C THR A 23 26.63 -41.34 -19.18
N GLU A 24 26.53 -40.46 -18.19
CA GLU A 24 27.68 -39.93 -17.44
C GLU A 24 27.77 -40.47 -16.00
N PHE A 25 26.84 -41.35 -15.59
CA PHE A 25 26.80 -41.90 -14.23
C PHE A 25 27.61 -43.19 -14.15
N ASP A 26 28.67 -43.17 -13.34
CA ASP A 26 29.47 -44.35 -13.07
C ASP A 26 29.06 -45.00 -11.73
N PRO A 27 28.38 -46.16 -11.75
CA PRO A 27 27.89 -46.81 -10.54
C PRO A 27 28.98 -47.36 -9.63
N GLU A 28 30.22 -47.51 -10.12
CA GLU A 28 31.35 -47.97 -9.29
C GLU A 28 31.92 -46.85 -8.44
N HIS A 29 31.86 -45.61 -8.93
CA HIS A 29 32.48 -44.44 -8.28
C HIS A 29 31.46 -43.44 -7.71
N GLN A 30 30.20 -43.51 -8.13
CA GLN A 30 29.15 -42.58 -7.74
C GLN A 30 27.96 -43.32 -7.12
N SER A 31 27.43 -42.77 -6.03
CA SER A 31 26.19 -43.25 -5.42
C SER A 31 25.11 -42.20 -5.60
N ALA A 32 24.07 -42.53 -6.34
CA ALA A 32 22.90 -41.70 -6.55
C ALA A 32 21.66 -42.58 -6.59
N PHE A 33 20.53 -42.02 -6.16
CA PHE A 33 19.25 -42.72 -6.14
C PHE A 33 18.28 -42.00 -7.08
N PHE A 34 17.58 -42.78 -7.90
CA PHE A 34 16.70 -42.27 -8.94
C PHE A 34 15.30 -42.86 -8.78
N THR A 35 14.27 -42.02 -8.89
CA THR A 35 12.88 -42.48 -8.92
C THR A 35 12.02 -41.59 -9.83
N THR A 36 10.89 -42.11 -10.28
CA THR A 36 9.92 -41.39 -11.09
C THR A 36 8.60 -41.25 -10.36
N SER A 37 8.00 -40.07 -10.45
CA SER A 37 6.68 -39.82 -9.90
C SER A 37 5.84 -38.97 -10.85
N GLU A 38 4.57 -39.28 -11.02
CA GLU A 38 3.67 -38.47 -11.85
C GLU A 38 3.54 -37.03 -11.32
N THR A 39 3.60 -36.87 -9.99
CA THR A 39 3.48 -35.58 -9.30
C THR A 39 4.83 -35.00 -8.83
N GLY A 40 5.95 -35.65 -9.19
CA GLY A 40 7.30 -35.25 -8.78
C GLY A 40 7.49 -35.25 -7.26
N TRP A 41 8.12 -34.19 -6.73
CA TRP A 41 8.44 -34.02 -5.30
C TRP A 41 7.24 -33.84 -4.36
N THR A 42 6.01 -33.76 -4.89
CA THR A 42 4.80 -33.61 -4.06
C THR A 42 4.24 -34.95 -3.56
N ASN A 43 4.82 -36.08 -3.98
CA ASN A 43 4.46 -37.40 -3.47
C ASN A 43 5.12 -37.66 -2.10
N HIS A 44 4.30 -37.77 -1.06
CA HIS A 44 4.73 -37.90 0.33
C HIS A 44 5.38 -39.26 0.63
N GLU A 45 5.08 -40.29 -0.17
CA GLU A 45 5.65 -41.63 0.01
C GLU A 45 7.12 -41.69 -0.41
N LEU A 46 7.46 -41.03 -1.52
CA LEU A 46 8.83 -40.96 -2.03
C LEU A 46 9.76 -40.16 -1.10
N GLY A 47 9.24 -39.09 -0.49
CA GLY A 47 9.98 -38.34 0.53
C GLY A 47 10.30 -39.20 1.76
N ARG A 48 9.35 -40.04 2.20
CA ARG A 48 9.54 -40.98 3.30
C ARG A 48 10.56 -42.07 2.96
N GLU A 49 10.49 -42.64 1.76
CA GLU A 49 11.45 -43.66 1.30
C GLU A 49 12.87 -43.12 1.23
N TRP A 50 13.05 -41.89 0.73
CA TRP A 50 14.35 -41.23 0.76
C TRP A 50 14.87 -41.04 2.19
N LEU A 51 14.01 -40.60 3.10
CA LEU A 51 14.39 -40.32 4.48
C LEU A 51 14.85 -41.59 5.21
N ILE A 52 14.20 -42.73 4.97
CA ILE A 52 14.58 -44.02 5.56
C ILE A 52 15.78 -44.65 4.82
N GLY A 53 15.73 -44.69 3.49
CA GLY A 53 16.68 -45.43 2.65
C GLY A 53 18.03 -44.75 2.46
N VAL A 54 18.04 -43.42 2.46
CA VAL A 54 19.23 -42.61 2.15
C VAL A 54 19.62 -41.73 3.33
N PHE A 55 18.69 -40.98 3.91
CA PHE A 55 19.08 -40.04 4.97
C PHE A 55 19.44 -40.76 6.27
N ASP A 56 18.55 -41.60 6.80
CA ASP A 56 18.77 -42.34 8.05
C ASP A 56 19.95 -43.31 7.91
N ARG A 57 20.04 -44.06 6.80
CA ARG A 57 21.13 -45.02 6.58
C ARG A 57 22.52 -44.37 6.71
N PHE A 58 22.69 -43.14 6.21
CA PHE A 58 23.98 -42.45 6.18
C PHE A 58 24.21 -41.48 7.35
N THR A 59 23.18 -41.12 8.12
CA THR A 59 23.29 -40.11 9.21
C THR A 59 22.98 -40.67 10.60
N LYS A 60 22.24 -41.78 10.73
CA LYS A 60 21.76 -42.33 12.00
C LYS A 60 22.88 -42.79 12.93
N ALA A 61 23.95 -43.36 12.39
CA ALA A 61 25.12 -43.77 13.18
C ALA A 61 25.97 -42.60 13.69
N LYS A 62 25.78 -41.39 13.14
CA LYS A 62 26.57 -40.19 13.45
C LYS A 62 25.88 -39.21 14.40
N ALA A 63 24.65 -39.49 14.84
CA ALA A 63 23.88 -38.62 15.73
C ALA A 63 23.68 -39.31 17.09
N PRO A 64 24.55 -39.11 18.09
CA PRO A 64 24.41 -39.80 19.37
C PRO A 64 23.18 -39.35 20.15
N ILE A 65 22.72 -38.11 19.97
CA ILE A 65 21.59 -37.55 20.73
C ILE A 65 20.85 -36.50 19.86
N GLY A 66 19.83 -36.96 19.13
CA GLY A 66 18.56 -36.24 18.99
C GLY A 66 18.48 -34.89 18.27
N ARG A 67 19.41 -34.51 17.38
CA ARG A 67 19.16 -33.38 16.46
C ARG A 67 19.98 -33.47 15.18
N VAL A 68 19.31 -33.77 14.06
CA VAL A 68 19.82 -33.56 12.72
C VAL A 68 18.91 -32.52 12.05
N THR A 69 19.45 -31.34 11.75
CA THR A 69 18.71 -30.27 11.07
C THR A 69 18.92 -30.43 9.56
N ILE A 70 17.85 -30.70 8.82
CA ILE A 70 17.85 -30.69 7.36
C ILE A 70 17.55 -29.25 6.92
N GLN A 71 18.46 -28.65 6.14
CA GLN A 71 18.17 -27.39 5.45
C GLN A 71 17.60 -27.74 4.07
N PRO A 72 16.28 -27.55 3.82
CA PRO A 72 15.72 -27.88 2.52
C PRO A 72 16.24 -26.92 1.44
N PRO A 73 16.39 -27.37 0.18
CA PRO A 73 16.69 -26.48 -0.93
C PRO A 73 15.58 -25.42 -1.09
N LEU A 74 15.97 -24.24 -1.60
CA LEU A 74 15.23 -22.97 -1.65
C LEU A 74 13.84 -22.99 -2.33
N HIS A 75 13.35 -24.16 -2.78
CA HIS A 75 12.08 -24.31 -3.47
C HIS A 75 11.13 -25.35 -2.85
N CYS A 76 11.33 -25.72 -1.59
CA CYS A 76 10.40 -26.57 -0.84
C CYS A 76 9.84 -25.83 0.39
N VAL A 77 8.64 -25.25 0.25
CA VAL A 77 7.84 -24.82 1.40
C VAL A 77 7.06 -26.06 1.87
N HIS A 78 7.58 -26.74 2.88
CA HIS A 78 6.79 -27.71 3.64
C HIS A 78 7.02 -27.52 5.13
N GLU A 79 5.96 -27.06 5.79
CA GLU A 79 5.83 -27.00 7.23
C GLU A 79 5.58 -28.44 7.73
N SER A 80 6.65 -29.13 8.09
CA SER A 80 6.55 -30.41 8.80
C SER A 80 7.55 -30.43 9.95
N ALA A 81 7.02 -30.12 11.13
CA ALA A 81 7.71 -30.25 12.40
C ALA A 81 7.48 -31.66 12.96
N TYR A 82 8.55 -32.43 13.17
CA TYR A 82 8.48 -33.62 14.02
C TYR A 82 8.53 -33.18 15.51
N PRO A 83 7.69 -33.74 16.41
CA PRO A 83 7.71 -33.35 17.81
C PRO A 83 8.76 -34.16 18.59
N VAL A 84 9.66 -33.44 19.26
CA VAL A 84 10.41 -33.94 20.43
C VAL A 84 9.69 -33.42 21.67
N ASP A 85 9.39 -34.33 22.59
CA ASP A 85 8.65 -34.10 23.83
C ASP A 85 9.17 -32.90 24.62
N GLY A 86 8.30 -31.91 24.80
CA GLY A 86 8.64 -30.69 25.50
C GLY A 86 7.46 -29.72 25.62
N LYS A 87 6.55 -30.02 26.57
CA LYS A 87 5.59 -29.09 27.20
C LYS A 87 4.65 -28.35 26.23
N ASN A 88 3.49 -28.97 26.03
CA ASN A 88 2.36 -28.49 25.24
C ASN A 88 1.58 -27.37 25.96
N THR A 89 1.93 -26.10 25.72
CA THR A 89 1.05 -24.95 25.99
C THR A 89 0.99 -23.98 24.81
N ARG A 90 1.06 -24.49 23.58
CA ARG A 90 0.71 -23.73 22.40
C ARG A 90 -0.07 -24.61 21.43
N THR A 91 -1.32 -24.17 21.20
CA THR A 91 -2.11 -24.41 19.98
C THR A 91 -3.09 -25.59 20.02
N ARG A 92 -4.32 -25.34 20.50
CA ARG A 92 -5.51 -26.08 20.06
C ARG A 92 -6.60 -25.10 19.61
N TRP A 93 -6.43 -24.54 18.41
CA TRP A 93 -7.56 -23.93 17.69
C TRP A 93 -8.61 -25.01 17.45
N SER A 94 -9.89 -24.73 17.77
CA SER A 94 -10.99 -25.65 17.45
C SER A 94 -11.05 -25.88 15.94
N ILE A 95 -11.59 -27.03 15.52
CA ILE A 95 -11.79 -27.34 14.09
C ILE A 95 -12.54 -26.21 13.39
N GLU A 96 -13.53 -25.62 14.09
CA GLU A 96 -14.30 -24.48 13.60
C GLU A 96 -13.45 -23.21 13.43
N ALA A 97 -12.50 -22.93 14.32
CA ALA A 97 -11.58 -21.80 14.14
C ALA A 97 -10.66 -21.98 12.92
N ARG A 98 -10.25 -23.22 12.61
CA ARG A 98 -9.44 -23.50 11.40
C ARG A 98 -10.27 -23.36 10.12
N LYS A 99 -11.50 -23.88 10.12
CA LYS A 99 -12.44 -23.71 9.00
C LYS A 99 -12.69 -22.22 8.75
N LEU A 100 -12.95 -21.45 9.81
CA LEU A 100 -13.16 -20.00 9.72
C LEU A 100 -11.93 -19.25 9.19
N LYS A 101 -10.73 -19.64 9.63
CA LYS A 101 -9.49 -19.05 9.13
C LYS A 101 -9.31 -19.33 7.63
N SER A 102 -9.55 -20.57 7.20
CA SER A 102 -9.45 -20.96 5.80
C SER A 102 -10.48 -20.25 4.91
N THR A 103 -11.73 -20.11 5.36
CA THR A 103 -12.74 -19.35 4.62
C THR A 103 -12.40 -17.86 4.56
N LEU A 104 -11.87 -17.29 5.64
CA LEU A 104 -11.41 -15.90 5.66
C LEU A 104 -10.28 -15.68 4.65
N GLU A 105 -9.26 -16.54 4.62
CA GLU A 105 -8.15 -16.47 3.67
C GLU A 105 -8.65 -16.62 2.21
N SER A 106 -9.58 -17.54 1.97
CA SER A 106 -10.21 -17.72 0.65
C SER A 106 -10.96 -16.47 0.20
N LEU A 107 -11.76 -15.87 1.08
CA LEU A 107 -12.51 -14.63 0.78
C LEU A 107 -11.57 -13.44 0.58
N GLN A 108 -10.48 -13.36 1.36
CA GLN A 108 -9.47 -12.31 1.18
C GLN A 108 -8.82 -12.40 -0.21
N ALA A 109 -8.44 -13.61 -0.65
CA ALA A 109 -7.90 -13.83 -1.99
C ALA A 109 -8.90 -13.44 -3.08
N GLU A 110 -10.18 -13.80 -2.93
CA GLU A 110 -11.24 -13.44 -3.88
C GLU A 110 -11.43 -11.92 -3.97
N VAL A 111 -11.48 -11.23 -2.82
CA VAL A 111 -11.62 -9.76 -2.78
C VAL A 111 -10.42 -9.08 -3.45
N GLU A 112 -9.20 -9.59 -3.24
CA GLU A 112 -8.02 -9.05 -3.90
C GLU A 112 -8.06 -9.24 -5.42
N LEU A 113 -8.41 -10.43 -5.90
CA LEU A 113 -8.58 -10.71 -7.33
C LEU A 113 -9.62 -9.78 -7.97
N LEU A 114 -10.78 -9.61 -7.33
CA LEU A 114 -11.83 -8.70 -7.80
C LEU A 114 -11.38 -7.25 -7.83
N ARG A 115 -10.54 -6.82 -6.88
CA ARG A 115 -9.96 -5.47 -6.89
C ARG A 115 -9.01 -5.27 -8.07
N TYR A 116 -8.16 -6.26 -8.36
CA TYR A 116 -7.27 -6.22 -9.51
C TYR A 116 -8.02 -6.24 -10.84
N GLU A 117 -9.07 -7.05 -10.96
CA GLU A 117 -9.92 -7.07 -12.15
C GLU A 117 -10.60 -5.72 -12.35
N ASN A 118 -11.24 -5.18 -11.31
CA ASN A 118 -11.87 -3.86 -11.38
C ASN A 118 -10.87 -2.75 -11.73
N GLN A 119 -9.65 -2.82 -11.22
CA GLN A 119 -8.58 -1.92 -11.61
C GLN A 119 -8.24 -2.07 -13.10
N GLY A 120 -8.03 -3.30 -13.59
CA GLY A 120 -7.74 -3.58 -14.99
C GLY A 120 -8.86 -3.14 -15.94
N LEU A 121 -10.12 -3.34 -15.56
CA LEU A 121 -11.30 -2.87 -16.30
C LEU A 121 -11.34 -1.35 -16.37
N ARG A 122 -11.11 -0.65 -15.25
CA ARG A 122 -11.04 0.81 -15.21
C ARG A 122 -9.94 1.35 -16.12
N GLU A 123 -8.75 0.76 -16.06
CA GLU A 123 -7.65 1.13 -16.94
C GLU A 123 -7.98 0.89 -18.41
N THR A 124 -8.61 -0.25 -18.72
CA THR A 124 -9.03 -0.60 -20.09
C THR A 124 -10.06 0.41 -20.62
N ILE A 125 -11.05 0.78 -19.81
CA ILE A 125 -12.03 1.81 -20.15
C ILE A 125 -11.35 3.16 -20.41
N ILE A 126 -10.39 3.55 -19.58
CA ILE A 126 -9.63 4.80 -19.77
C ILE A 126 -8.85 4.75 -21.09
N ARG A 127 -8.12 3.67 -21.36
CA ARG A 127 -7.34 3.49 -22.60
C ARG A 127 -8.25 3.51 -23.83
N GLU A 128 -9.40 2.83 -23.78
CA GLU A 128 -10.37 2.82 -24.88
C GLU A 128 -10.99 4.20 -25.10
N LYS A 129 -11.33 4.92 -24.02
CA LYS A 129 -11.79 6.31 -24.10
C LYS A 129 -10.73 7.18 -24.73
N GLN A 130 -9.47 7.06 -24.32
CA GLN A 130 -8.35 7.78 -24.93
C GLN A 130 -8.20 7.43 -26.42
N ARG A 131 -8.29 6.14 -26.80
CA ARG A 131 -8.26 5.69 -28.21
C ARG A 131 -9.36 6.35 -29.03
N ARG A 132 -10.60 6.36 -28.53
CA ARG A 132 -11.75 7.03 -29.17
C ARG A 132 -11.54 8.55 -29.28
N MET A 133 -10.92 9.17 -28.27
CA MET A 133 -10.60 10.61 -28.29
C MET A 133 -9.49 10.96 -29.29
N ARG A 134 -8.47 10.11 -29.46
CA ARG A 134 -7.40 10.30 -30.47
C ARG A 134 -7.98 10.40 -31.88
N GLY A 135 -8.98 9.57 -32.19
CA GLY A 135 -9.68 9.60 -33.48
C GLY A 135 -10.67 10.76 -33.66
N LYS A 136 -11.17 11.39 -32.58
CA LYS A 136 -12.08 12.55 -32.65
C LYS A 136 -11.34 13.87 -32.82
N ALA A 137 -10.15 14.00 -32.23
CA ALA A 137 -9.50 15.29 -31.99
C ALA A 137 -9.11 16.08 -33.25
N LEU A 138 -8.93 15.42 -34.40
CA LEU A 138 -8.67 16.11 -35.67
C LEU A 138 -9.91 16.14 -36.57
N LYS A 139 -10.88 15.25 -36.34
CA LYS A 139 -12.08 15.14 -37.18
C LYS A 139 -12.88 16.45 -37.16
N ASP A 140 -13.02 17.07 -36.00
CA ASP A 140 -13.75 18.34 -35.86
C ASP A 140 -13.11 19.52 -36.61
N TYR A 141 -11.80 19.47 -36.89
CA TYR A 141 -11.09 20.54 -37.60
C TYR A 141 -10.77 20.21 -39.05
N LEU A 142 -10.87 18.92 -39.41
CA LEU A 142 -10.47 18.41 -40.70
C LEU A 142 -11.66 18.21 -41.64
N PHE A 143 -12.82 17.81 -41.09
CA PHE A 143 -14.03 17.55 -41.87
C PHE A 143 -14.90 18.81 -41.93
N ASP A 144 -15.40 19.10 -43.12
CA ASP A 144 -16.46 20.09 -43.31
C ASP A 144 -17.81 19.45 -42.90
N ARG A 145 -18.61 20.15 -42.11
CA ARG A 145 -19.92 19.67 -41.62
C ARG A 145 -21.08 20.06 -42.53
N THR A 146 -20.82 20.88 -43.56
CA THR A 146 -21.84 21.36 -44.50
C THR A 146 -22.43 20.21 -45.33
N ASP A 147 -21.59 19.33 -45.88
CA ASP A 147 -22.03 18.15 -46.64
C ASP A 147 -21.36 16.86 -46.16
N PRO A 148 -21.96 16.13 -45.20
CA PRO A 148 -21.38 14.91 -44.60
C PRO A 148 -21.15 13.76 -45.59
N ASN A 149 -21.93 13.72 -46.67
CA ASN A 149 -21.87 12.67 -47.69
C ASN A 149 -21.01 13.03 -48.91
N SER A 150 -20.42 14.24 -48.93
CA SER A 150 -19.50 14.63 -50.00
C SER A 150 -18.12 14.01 -49.78
N ALA A 151 -17.47 13.56 -50.85
CA ALA A 151 -16.09 13.09 -50.78
C ALA A 151 -15.17 14.29 -50.46
N GLN A 152 -14.52 14.25 -49.30
CA GLN A 152 -13.61 15.32 -48.87
C GLN A 152 -12.16 14.92 -49.10
N VAL A 153 -11.42 15.74 -49.83
CA VAL A 153 -9.99 15.55 -50.09
C VAL A 153 -9.17 16.16 -48.95
N PHE A 154 -8.24 15.38 -48.39
CA PHE A 154 -7.34 15.82 -47.33
C PHE A 154 -5.92 15.99 -47.87
N SER A 155 -5.54 17.23 -48.19
CA SER A 155 -4.15 17.55 -48.53
C SER A 155 -3.27 17.62 -47.27
N PRO A 156 -1.95 17.33 -47.37
CA PRO A 156 -1.02 17.46 -46.25
C PRO A 156 -1.06 18.84 -45.58
N ALA A 157 -1.21 19.91 -46.36
CA ALA A 157 -1.34 21.27 -45.86
C ALA A 157 -2.60 21.48 -45.00
N LYS A 158 -3.75 20.93 -45.43
CA LYS A 158 -5.02 21.00 -44.66
C LYS A 158 -4.91 20.25 -43.33
N VAL A 159 -4.24 19.10 -43.33
CA VAL A 159 -3.96 18.33 -42.11
C VAL A 159 -3.03 19.10 -41.16
N ALA A 160 -2.01 19.78 -41.67
CA ALA A 160 -1.11 20.62 -40.87
C ALA A 160 -1.85 21.79 -40.21
N GLN A 161 -2.70 22.50 -40.96
CA GLN A 161 -3.53 23.58 -40.42
C GLN A 161 -4.48 23.09 -39.32
N ALA A 162 -5.12 21.92 -39.50
CA ALA A 162 -5.98 21.33 -38.49
C ALA A 162 -5.21 21.01 -37.19
N ARG A 163 -3.95 20.55 -37.30
CA ARG A 163 -3.07 20.33 -36.14
C ARG A 163 -2.73 21.63 -35.43
N LEU A 164 -2.39 22.69 -36.17
CA LEU A 164 -2.11 24.01 -35.60
C LEU A 164 -3.34 24.58 -34.86
N LYS A 165 -4.52 24.51 -35.48
CA LYS A 165 -5.80 24.94 -34.86
C LYS A 165 -6.07 24.19 -33.55
N LYS A 166 -5.84 22.87 -33.55
CA LYS A 166 -5.98 22.06 -32.33
C LYS A 166 -5.03 22.52 -31.23
N VAL A 167 -3.75 22.72 -31.55
CA VAL A 167 -2.75 23.17 -30.57
C VAL A 167 -3.16 24.52 -29.98
N ALA A 168 -3.58 25.48 -30.81
CA ALA A 168 -4.02 26.80 -30.35
C ALA A 168 -5.24 26.73 -29.41
N ILE A 169 -6.20 25.85 -29.69
CA ILE A 169 -7.38 25.67 -28.82
C ILE A 169 -6.97 24.99 -27.50
N ASP A 170 -6.09 24.00 -27.56
CA ASP A 170 -5.60 23.32 -26.36
C ASP A 170 -4.77 24.26 -25.47
N THR A 171 -3.98 25.18 -26.05
CA THR A 171 -3.26 26.21 -25.28
C THR A 171 -4.23 27.22 -24.66
N GLN A 172 -5.21 27.71 -25.41
CA GLN A 172 -6.22 28.64 -24.90
C GLN A 172 -7.02 28.04 -23.73
N LYS A 173 -7.41 26.77 -23.82
CA LYS A 173 -8.10 26.06 -22.73
C LYS A 173 -7.24 25.93 -21.48
N LYS A 174 -5.93 25.68 -21.64
CA LYS A 174 -4.99 25.61 -20.52
C LYS A 174 -4.82 26.98 -19.85
N GLU A 175 -4.69 28.03 -20.64
CA GLU A 175 -4.62 29.41 -20.14
C GLU A 175 -5.90 29.81 -19.40
N GLU A 176 -7.08 29.49 -19.94
CA GLU A 176 -8.36 29.76 -19.28
C GLU A 176 -8.49 28.98 -17.96
N ALA A 177 -8.05 27.73 -17.92
CA ALA A 177 -8.03 26.93 -16.69
C ALA A 177 -7.09 27.55 -15.64
N LEU A 178 -5.89 27.96 -16.05
CA LEU A 178 -4.94 28.64 -15.17
C LEU A 178 -5.51 29.95 -14.63
N GLN A 179 -6.15 30.76 -15.48
CA GLN A 179 -6.82 32.00 -15.07
C GLN A 179 -7.97 31.77 -14.10
N LYS A 180 -8.73 30.67 -14.25
CA LYS A 180 -9.79 30.31 -13.31
C LYS A 180 -9.21 29.91 -11.95
N GLU A 181 -8.12 29.15 -11.94
CA GLU A 181 -7.45 28.75 -10.70
C GLU A 181 -6.81 29.95 -9.99
N THR A 182 -6.13 30.85 -10.71
CA THR A 182 -5.58 32.08 -10.09
C THR A 182 -6.67 32.95 -9.49
N LYS A 183 -7.80 33.15 -10.18
CA LYS A 183 -8.97 33.86 -9.65
C LYS A 183 -9.53 33.20 -8.38
N LYS A 184 -9.59 31.86 -8.32
CA LYS A 184 -10.03 31.14 -7.12
C LYS A 184 -9.08 31.36 -5.95
N VAL A 185 -7.77 31.28 -6.20
CA VAL A 185 -6.74 31.51 -5.16
C VAL A 185 -6.81 32.94 -4.64
N GLN A 186 -6.89 33.94 -5.52
CA GLN A 186 -7.04 35.35 -5.13
C GLN A 186 -8.28 35.58 -4.26
N ARG A 187 -9.43 35.00 -4.63
CA ARG A 187 -10.65 35.10 -3.81
C ARG A 187 -10.47 34.48 -2.42
N ARG A 188 -9.79 33.33 -2.34
CA ARG A 188 -9.49 32.68 -1.05
C ARG A 188 -8.58 33.54 -0.17
N GLN A 189 -7.56 34.17 -0.77
CA GLN A 189 -6.66 35.09 -0.07
C GLN A 189 -7.42 36.31 0.47
N GLN A 190 -8.24 36.97 -0.36
CA GLN A 190 -9.05 38.12 0.06
C GLN A 190 -10.00 37.78 1.21
N VAL A 191 -10.67 36.61 1.15
CA VAL A 191 -11.55 36.16 2.24
C VAL A 191 -10.76 35.87 3.52
N ALA A 192 -9.57 35.28 3.41
CA ALA A 192 -8.71 35.03 4.56
C ALA A 192 -8.21 36.33 5.20
N GLU A 193 -7.81 37.31 4.39
CA GLU A 193 -7.39 38.64 4.85
C GLU A 193 -8.54 39.38 5.55
N GLN A 194 -9.74 39.39 4.95
CA GLN A 194 -10.91 40.00 5.59
C GLN A 194 -11.25 39.35 6.92
N LYS A 195 -11.13 38.01 7.02
CA LYS A 195 -11.31 37.27 8.28
C LYS A 195 -10.23 37.61 9.31
N ALA A 196 -8.97 37.72 8.90
CA ALA A 196 -7.87 38.09 9.78
C ALA A 196 -8.06 39.51 10.33
N VAL A 197 -8.43 40.47 9.48
CA VAL A 197 -8.73 41.84 9.90
C VAL A 197 -9.93 41.88 10.86
N ALA A 198 -10.99 41.13 10.58
CA ALA A 198 -12.15 41.05 11.47
C ALA A 198 -11.80 40.44 12.84
N LEU A 199 -10.97 39.39 12.85
CA LEU A 199 -10.49 38.78 14.08
C LEU A 199 -9.62 39.74 14.90
N GLU A 200 -8.74 40.49 14.24
CA GLU A 200 -7.88 41.47 14.92
C GLU A 200 -8.70 42.61 15.53
N LYS A 201 -9.70 43.14 14.81
CA LYS A 201 -10.65 44.12 15.37
C LYS A 201 -11.40 43.57 16.59
N ARG A 202 -11.76 42.28 16.57
CA ARG A 202 -12.41 41.63 17.72
C ARG A 202 -11.46 41.54 18.92
N ARG A 203 -10.20 41.15 18.71
CA ARG A 203 -9.15 41.11 19.74
C ARG A 203 -8.89 42.49 20.35
N GLN A 204 -8.83 43.53 19.52
CA GLN A 204 -8.67 44.91 19.99
C GLN A 204 -9.81 45.36 20.90
N ARG A 205 -11.07 45.06 20.52
CA ARG A 205 -12.25 45.37 21.35
C ARG A 205 -12.24 44.63 22.69
N GLU A 206 -11.85 43.36 22.68
CA GLU A 206 -11.75 42.55 23.89
C GLU A 206 -10.66 43.10 24.82
N ALA A 207 -9.48 43.40 24.29
CA ALA A 207 -8.39 44.02 25.05
C ALA A 207 -8.76 45.41 25.61
N GLU A 208 -9.50 46.22 24.86
CA GLU A 208 -10.00 47.52 25.35
C GLU A 208 -11.00 47.34 26.51
N MET A 209 -11.93 46.39 26.37
CA MET A 209 -12.90 46.08 27.42
C MET A 209 -12.22 45.56 28.68
N ASP A 210 -11.21 44.71 28.56
CA ASP A 210 -10.45 44.20 29.70
C ASP A 210 -9.60 45.28 30.36
N ARG A 211 -8.95 46.18 29.58
CA ARG A 211 -8.28 47.37 30.14
C ARG A 211 -9.26 48.25 30.92
N LYS A 212 -10.47 48.45 30.41
CA LYS A 212 -11.51 49.22 31.08
C LYS A 212 -11.99 48.55 32.37
N ARG A 213 -12.04 47.22 32.40
CA ARG A 213 -12.35 46.43 33.62
C ARG A 213 -11.23 46.58 34.65
N GLN A 214 -9.98 46.35 34.24
CA GLN A 214 -8.80 46.52 35.10
C GLN A 214 -8.70 47.93 35.68
N MET A 215 -8.93 48.97 34.89
CA MET A 215 -8.93 50.36 35.38
C MET A 215 -10.05 50.60 36.41
N LYS A 216 -11.23 50.03 36.21
CA LYS A 216 -12.34 50.13 37.19
C LYS A 216 -12.02 49.39 38.48
N GLU A 217 -11.41 48.22 38.40
CA GLU A 217 -10.97 47.45 39.57
C GLU A 217 -9.86 48.15 40.34
N ALA A 218 -8.83 48.64 39.65
CA ALA A 218 -7.76 49.44 40.24
C ALA A 218 -8.32 50.68 40.95
N ARG A 219 -9.24 51.41 40.32
CA ARG A 219 -9.92 52.56 40.94
C ARG A 219 -10.75 52.18 42.16
N ARG A 220 -11.34 50.98 42.19
CA ARG A 220 -12.08 50.48 43.38
C ARG A 220 -11.11 50.15 44.51
N GLN A 221 -9.99 49.49 44.20
CA GLN A 221 -8.94 49.17 45.16
C GLN A 221 -8.32 50.43 45.76
N GLU A 222 -7.98 51.41 44.92
CA GLU A 222 -7.43 52.71 45.34
C GLU A 222 -8.39 53.43 46.31
N LYS A 223 -9.69 53.47 45.98
CA LYS A 223 -10.70 54.03 46.89
C LYS A 223 -10.80 53.30 48.22
N GLU A 224 -10.65 51.98 48.22
CA GLU A 224 -10.69 51.18 49.45
C GLU A 224 -9.44 51.40 50.30
N ILE A 225 -8.26 51.48 49.68
CA ILE A 225 -6.99 51.86 50.35
C ILE A 225 -7.13 53.27 50.94
N ASP A 226 -7.61 54.24 50.18
CA ASP A 226 -7.86 55.60 50.66
C ASP A 226 -8.84 55.63 51.84
N ARG A 227 -9.88 54.79 51.80
CA ARG A 227 -10.84 54.65 52.90
C ARG A 227 -10.19 54.09 54.15
N GLN A 228 -9.33 53.07 54.01
CA GLN A 228 -8.57 52.49 55.12
C GLN A 228 -7.59 53.50 55.73
N ILE A 229 -6.81 54.22 54.91
CA ILE A 229 -5.91 55.29 55.38
C ILE A 229 -6.68 56.38 56.14
N ARG A 230 -7.86 56.78 55.64
CA ARG A 230 -8.73 57.75 56.34
C ARG A 230 -9.25 57.21 57.67
N GLN A 231 -9.57 55.92 57.76
CA GLN A 231 -10.00 55.30 59.01
C GLN A 231 -8.84 55.20 60.00
N GLU A 232 -7.66 54.76 59.57
CA GLU A 232 -6.46 54.69 60.42
C GLU A 232 -6.02 56.07 60.91
N THR A 233 -6.00 57.09 60.04
CA THR A 233 -5.65 58.47 60.46
C THR A 233 -6.65 59.05 61.44
N LYS A 234 -7.96 58.73 61.28
CA LYS A 234 -9.00 59.13 62.24
C LYS A 234 -8.84 58.39 63.58
N ALA A 235 -8.59 57.08 63.56
CA ALA A 235 -8.33 56.27 64.75
C ALA A 235 -7.07 56.73 65.52
N ARG A 236 -5.99 57.05 64.81
CA ARG A 236 -4.78 57.66 65.41
C ARG A 236 -5.04 59.02 66.06
N LYS A 237 -5.94 59.84 65.49
CA LYS A 237 -6.33 61.13 66.08
C LYS A 237 -7.25 61.00 67.29
N THR A 238 -8.09 59.98 67.36
CA THR A 238 -9.02 59.76 68.48
C THR A 238 -8.47 58.88 69.61
N GLY A 239 -7.42 58.10 69.36
CA GLY A 239 -6.75 57.23 70.35
C GLY A 239 -5.53 57.85 71.04
N GLY A 240 -5.25 59.14 70.82
CA GLY A 240 -4.25 59.89 71.56
C GLY A 240 -4.90 60.74 72.64
N PHE A 241 -5.21 60.14 73.78
CA PHE A 241 -5.49 60.77 75.07
C PHE A 241 -4.95 59.86 76.17
#